data_AF-E2ZNT8-F1
#
_entry.id   AF-E2ZNT8-F1
#
_cell.length_a   1.000
_cell.length_b   1.000
_cell.length_c   1.000
_cell.angle_alpha   90.00
_cell.angle_beta   90.00
_cell.angle_gamma   90.00
#
_symmetry.space_group_name_H-M   'P 1'
#
loop_
_entity.id
_entity.type
_entity.pdbx_description
1 polymer ?
#
loop_
_entity_poly.entity_id
_entity_poly.type
_entity_poly.pdbx_seq_one_letter_code
_entity_poly.pdbx_strand_id
1 'polypeptide(L)'
;MKKSYIVAIDYRATYKPMTTDYKVLEADNLLDAMSEAESYLDTEKVYLLNIMQADKAGHKVKGLPGIRENTYIEQITNRGNGWHRTDAAHSETAWSHTMWVDESKNAQHIDSNEVA
;
A
#
# COMPACT_ATOMS: atom_id res chain seq x y z
N MET A 1 -2.87 -4.52 -18.80
CA MET A 1 -3.65 -3.86 -17.73
C MET A 1 -2.72 -2.86 -17.06
N LYS A 2 -3.14 -1.62 -16.79
CA LYS A 2 -2.29 -0.65 -16.07
C LYS A 2 -2.03 -1.21 -14.67
N LYS A 3 -0.77 -1.22 -14.24
CA LYS A 3 -0.41 -1.63 -12.88
C LYS A 3 -0.96 -0.58 -11.91
N SER A 4 -1.58 -1.03 -10.84
CA SER A 4 -2.04 -0.15 -9.76
C SER A 4 -1.12 -0.33 -8.57
N TYR A 5 -0.68 0.78 -8.00
CA TYR A 5 0.22 0.79 -6.85
C TYR A 5 -0.45 1.51 -5.69
N ILE A 6 -0.16 1.04 -4.48
CA ILE A 6 -0.41 1.78 -3.24
C ILE A 6 0.89 1.87 -2.45
N VAL A 7 0.97 2.86 -1.57
CA VAL A 7 1.94 2.88 -0.48
C VAL A 7 1.19 2.69 0.84
N ALA A 8 1.68 1.76 1.66
CA ALA A 8 1.35 1.68 3.07
C ALA A 8 2.39 2.48 3.84
N ILE A 9 1.94 3.45 4.62
CA ILE A 9 2.74 4.38 5.41
C ILE A 9 2.58 3.96 6.87
N ASP A 10 3.57 3.26 7.40
CA ASP A 10 3.55 2.82 8.79
C ASP A 10 4.27 3.85 9.67
N TYR A 11 3.55 4.38 10.65
CA TYR A 11 4.09 5.40 11.54
C TYR A 11 4.87 4.76 12.70
N ARG A 12 5.88 5.48 13.19
CA ARG A 12 6.60 5.08 14.40
C ARG A 12 5.62 4.94 15.55
N ALA A 13 5.82 3.94 16.41
CA ALA A 13 4.97 3.68 17.57
C ALA A 13 4.83 4.88 18.52
N THR A 14 5.78 5.82 18.51
CA THR A 14 5.77 7.04 19.32
C THR A 14 5.01 8.20 18.66
N TYR A 15 4.63 8.08 17.37
CA TYR A 15 3.94 9.11 16.61
C TYR A 15 2.42 8.85 16.56
N LYS A 16 1.63 9.93 16.41
CA LYS A 16 0.17 9.84 16.24
C LYS A 16 -0.20 10.29 14.82
N PRO A 17 -1.02 9.51 14.10
CA PRO A 17 -1.71 8.29 14.56
C PRO A 17 -0.77 7.07 14.61
N MET A 18 -1.02 6.14 15.55
CA MET A 18 -0.30 4.87 15.66
C MET A 18 -0.87 3.81 14.69
N THR A 19 -1.23 4.24 13.47
CA THR A 19 -1.93 3.42 12.47
C THR A 19 -1.11 3.35 11.19
N THR A 20 -1.53 2.52 10.25
CA THR A 20 -0.98 2.52 8.89
C THR A 20 -1.94 3.27 7.97
N ASP A 21 -1.42 4.25 7.24
CA ASP A 21 -2.19 4.95 6.21
C ASP A 21 -1.92 4.33 4.85
N TYR A 22 -2.94 4.29 3.99
CA TYR A 22 -2.81 3.76 2.63
C TYR A 22 -3.14 4.84 1.61
N LYS A 23 -2.27 5.00 0.61
CA LYS A 23 -2.45 5.96 -0.49
C LYS A 23 -2.29 5.25 -1.82
N VAL A 24 -3.22 5.48 -2.74
CA VAL A 24 -3.04 5.08 -4.14
C VAL A 24 -2.01 5.98 -4.78
N LEU A 25 -1.10 5.38 -5.54
CA LEU A 25 -0.07 6.08 -6.28
C LEU A 25 -0.51 6.27 -7.74
N GLU A 26 -0.15 7.41 -8.33
CA GLU A 26 -0.43 7.73 -9.74
C GLU A 26 0.61 7.11 -10.71
N ALA A 27 1.59 6.40 -10.16
CA ALA A 27 2.68 5.75 -10.86
C ALA A 27 2.26 4.74 -11.96
N ASP A 28 2.98 4.77 -13.09
CA ASP A 28 2.82 3.82 -14.20
C ASP A 28 3.67 2.55 -14.02
N ASN A 29 4.75 2.66 -13.25
CA ASN A 29 5.72 1.59 -13.00
C ASN A 29 6.31 1.70 -11.59
N LEU A 30 7.11 0.71 -11.18
CA LEU A 30 7.65 0.64 -9.82
C LEU A 30 8.62 1.79 -9.51
N LEU A 31 9.39 2.28 -10.49
CA LEU A 31 10.34 3.38 -10.27
C LEU A 31 9.60 4.70 -10.00
N ASP A 32 8.54 4.97 -10.76
CA ASP A 32 7.68 6.13 -10.52
C ASP A 32 6.99 6.01 -9.15
N ALA A 33 6.57 4.79 -8.77
CA ALA A 33 5.97 4.54 -7.47
C ALA A 33 6.96 4.79 -6.32
N MET A 34 8.23 4.41 -6.50
CA MET A 34 9.30 4.71 -5.53
C MET A 34 9.49 6.22 -5.37
N SER A 35 9.61 6.95 -6.47
CA SER A 35 9.75 8.41 -6.47
C SER A 35 8.57 9.12 -5.80
N GLU A 36 7.34 8.71 -6.14
CA GLU A 36 6.13 9.26 -5.53
C GLU A 36 6.05 8.92 -4.04
N ALA A 37 6.34 7.67 -3.65
CA ALA A 37 6.28 7.23 -2.27
C ALA A 37 7.32 7.93 -1.38
N GLU A 38 8.50 8.26 -1.90
CA GLU A 38 9.53 9.02 -1.16
C GLU A 38 9.03 10.38 -0.66
N SER A 39 8.05 10.99 -1.33
CA SER A 39 7.45 12.24 -0.87
C SER A 39 6.74 12.11 0.49
N TYR A 40 6.37 10.89 0.89
CA TYR A 40 5.76 10.58 2.18
C TYR A 40 6.79 10.19 3.25
N LEU A 41 8.08 10.09 2.91
CA LEU A 41 9.12 9.69 3.85
C LEU A 41 9.50 10.85 4.78
N ASP A 42 8.85 10.91 5.93
CA ASP A 42 9.26 11.74 7.07
C ASP A 42 9.98 10.86 8.09
N THR A 43 11.32 10.94 8.16
CA THR A 43 12.12 10.04 9.01
C THR A 43 11.88 10.21 10.50
N GLU A 44 11.27 11.32 10.95
CA GLU A 44 10.90 11.55 12.34
C GLU A 44 9.58 10.86 12.71
N LYS A 45 8.69 10.65 11.73
CA LYS A 45 7.31 10.19 11.97
C LYS A 45 7.04 8.81 11.40
N VAL A 46 7.56 8.53 10.21
CA VAL A 46 7.36 7.29 9.45
C VAL A 46 8.43 6.30 9.88
N TYR A 47 7.98 5.10 10.22
CA TYR A 47 8.85 3.95 10.49
C TYR A 47 9.26 3.27 9.20
N LEU A 48 8.28 3.02 8.32
CA LEU A 48 8.52 2.44 7.00
C LEU A 48 7.46 2.83 5.97
N LEU A 49 7.86 2.74 4.70
CA LEU A 49 6.99 2.79 3.54
C LEU A 49 7.06 1.45 2.82
N ASN A 50 5.90 0.85 2.55
CA ASN A 50 5.79 -0.37 1.75
C ASN A 50 5.03 -0.05 0.46
N ILE A 51 5.70 -0.16 -0.68
CA ILE A 51 5.01 -0.09 -1.97
C ILE A 51 4.44 -1.46 -2.29
N MET A 52 3.16 -1.48 -2.61
CA MET A 52 2.44 -2.67 -2.97
C MET A 52 1.83 -2.54 -4.36
N GLN A 53 1.79 -3.64 -5.11
CA GLN A 53 1.22 -3.69 -6.44
C GLN A 53 -0.03 -4.57 -6.44
N ALA A 54 -1.08 -4.12 -7.14
CA ALA A 54 -2.25 -4.96 -7.36
C ALA A 54 -1.86 -6.22 -8.14
N ASP A 55 -2.25 -7.38 -7.62
CA ASP A 55 -2.03 -8.68 -8.26
C ASP A 55 -2.88 -8.84 -9.53
N LYS A 56 -4.10 -8.31 -9.49
CA LYS A 56 -5.12 -8.47 -10.53
C LYS A 56 -6.02 -7.24 -10.64
N ALA A 57 -6.89 -7.25 -11.65
CA ALA A 57 -7.90 -6.21 -11.82
C ALA A 57 -8.83 -6.18 -10.61
N GLY A 58 -9.08 -4.99 -10.06
CA GLY A 58 -10.07 -4.82 -9.00
C GLY A 58 -11.46 -5.21 -9.47
N HIS A 59 -12.21 -5.88 -8.60
CA HIS A 59 -13.59 -6.28 -8.86
C HIS A 59 -14.56 -5.30 -8.19
N LYS A 60 -15.74 -5.12 -8.80
CA LYS A 60 -16.79 -4.27 -8.23
C LYS A 60 -17.35 -4.92 -6.98
N VAL A 61 -17.54 -4.13 -5.93
CA VAL A 61 -18.16 -4.60 -4.69
C VAL A 61 -19.68 -4.52 -4.83
N LYS A 62 -20.39 -5.60 -4.49
CA LYS A 62 -21.85 -5.64 -4.59
C LYS A 62 -22.47 -4.67 -3.59
N GLY A 63 -23.36 -3.80 -4.06
CA GLY A 63 -24.06 -2.83 -3.21
C GLY A 63 -23.30 -1.53 -2.94
N LEU A 64 -22.05 -1.42 -3.39
CA LEU A 64 -21.21 -0.22 -3.23
C LEU A 64 -20.74 0.28 -4.62
N PRO A 65 -21.56 1.08 -5.31
CA PRO A 65 -21.17 1.64 -6.61
C PRO A 65 -19.94 2.55 -6.45
N GLY A 66 -19.01 2.46 -7.41
CA GLY A 66 -17.76 3.23 -7.38
C GLY A 66 -16.64 2.61 -6.53
N ILE A 67 -16.91 1.57 -5.75
CA ILE A 67 -15.89 0.86 -4.97
C ILE A 67 -15.37 -0.35 -5.74
N ARG A 68 -14.04 -0.48 -5.78
CA ARG A 68 -13.35 -1.67 -6.28
C ARG A 68 -12.52 -2.30 -5.18
N GLU A 69 -12.67 -3.61 -5.03
CA GLU A 69 -11.81 -4.41 -4.17
C GLU A 69 -10.62 -4.95 -4.94
N ASN A 70 -9.41 -4.72 -4.42
CA ASN A 70 -8.15 -5.16 -5.00
C ASN A 70 -7.32 -5.87 -3.93
N THR A 71 -6.59 -6.90 -4.33
CA THR A 71 -5.52 -7.49 -3.51
C THR A 71 -4.19 -6.91 -3.96
N TYR A 72 -3.50 -6.24 -3.04
CA TYR A 72 -2.18 -5.67 -3.23
C TYR A 72 -1.13 -6.57 -2.58
N ILE A 73 0.00 -6.77 -3.25
CA ILE A 73 1.12 -7.58 -2.78
C ILE A 73 2.34 -6.66 -2.64
N GLU A 74 2.99 -6.71 -1.48
CA GLU A 74 4.21 -5.96 -1.18
C GLU A 74 5.31 -6.24 -2.22
N GLN A 75 6.00 -5.19 -2.65
CA GLN A 75 7.07 -5.28 -3.64
C GLN A 75 8.41 -4.83 -3.09
N ILE A 76 8.42 -3.70 -2.38
CA ILE A 76 9.64 -3.03 -1.93
C ILE A 76 9.34 -2.13 -0.73
N THR A 77 10.31 -2.04 0.16
CA THR A 77 10.19 -1.42 1.48
C THR A 77 11.31 -0.42 1.72
N ASN A 78 11.00 0.71 2.34
CA ASN A 78 11.98 1.72 2.74
C ASN A 78 11.78 2.10 4.21
N ARG A 79 12.83 1.88 5.03
CA ARG A 79 12.84 2.19 6.47
C ARG A 79 13.61 3.48 6.80
N GLY A 80 13.81 4.35 5.80
CA GLY A 80 14.63 5.56 5.90
C GLY A 80 16.10 5.38 5.53
N ASN A 81 16.50 4.20 5.07
CA ASN A 81 17.87 3.87 4.66
C ASN A 81 17.94 3.36 3.21
N GLY A 82 16.95 3.69 2.39
CA GLY A 82 16.83 3.27 1.01
C GLY A 82 15.85 2.13 0.80
N TRP A 83 15.63 1.79 -0.46
CA TRP A 83 14.69 0.77 -0.89
C TRP A 83 15.30 -0.62 -0.90
N HIS A 84 14.60 -1.57 -0.28
CA HIS A 84 14.99 -2.98 -0.19
C HIS A 84 13.83 -3.85 -0.67
N ARG A 85 14.12 -4.86 -1.48
CA ARG A 85 13.09 -5.81 -1.93
C ARG A 85 12.62 -6.66 -0.78
N THR A 86 11.30 -6.77 -0.66
CA THR A 86 10.66 -7.75 0.22
C THR A 86 10.70 -9.10 -0.48
N ASP A 87 11.79 -9.84 -0.30
CA ASP A 87 11.96 -11.15 -0.88
C ASP A 87 12.53 -12.17 0.11
N ALA A 88 12.41 -13.45 -0.25
CA ALA A 88 12.89 -14.56 0.56
C ALA A 88 14.40 -14.50 0.81
N ALA A 89 15.18 -13.78 0.00
CA ALA A 89 16.61 -13.59 0.23
C ALA A 89 16.87 -12.69 1.45
N HIS A 90 15.89 -11.91 1.88
CA HIS A 90 15.92 -11.09 3.10
C HIS A 90 15.14 -11.72 4.27
N SER A 91 14.72 -12.99 4.15
CA SER A 91 13.86 -13.68 5.13
C SER A 91 12.52 -12.97 5.39
N GLU A 92 12.05 -12.16 4.44
CA GLU A 92 10.77 -11.46 4.53
C GLU A 92 9.75 -12.15 3.63
N THR A 93 8.56 -12.42 4.17
CA THR A 93 7.42 -12.92 3.37
C THR A 93 6.59 -11.72 2.98
N ALA A 94 6.46 -11.46 1.68
CA ALA A 94 5.64 -10.37 1.18
C ALA A 94 4.21 -10.47 1.70
N TRP A 95 3.73 -9.40 2.32
CA TRP A 95 2.35 -9.35 2.79
C TRP A 95 1.39 -9.02 1.65
N SER A 96 0.17 -9.52 1.77
CA SER A 96 -0.94 -9.14 0.90
C SER A 96 -2.02 -8.45 1.70
N HIS A 97 -2.56 -7.38 1.12
CA HIS A 97 -3.60 -6.56 1.72
C HIS A 97 -4.78 -6.47 0.75
N THR A 98 -5.99 -6.73 1.24
CA THR A 98 -7.21 -6.49 0.48
C THR A 98 -7.72 -5.08 0.80
N MET A 99 -7.90 -4.28 -0.25
CA MET A 99 -8.25 -2.87 -0.13
C MET A 99 -9.51 -2.58 -0.92
N TRP A 100 -10.42 -1.81 -0.34
CA TRP A 100 -11.43 -1.08 -1.10
C TRP A 100 -10.83 0.24 -1.58
N VAL A 101 -10.95 0.48 -2.89
CA VAL A 101 -10.50 1.70 -3.56
C VAL A 101 -11.70 2.35 -4.23
N ASP A 102 -11.97 3.60 -3.89
CA ASP A 102 -13.06 4.38 -4.50
C ASP A 102 -12.61 5.05 -5.81
N GLU A 103 -13.55 5.69 -6.51
CA GLU A 103 -13.28 6.42 -7.76
C GLU A 103 -12.37 7.64 -7.57
N SER A 104 -12.30 8.15 -6.33
CA SER A 104 -11.40 9.25 -5.92
C SER A 104 -10.02 8.74 -5.47
N LYS A 105 -9.76 7.44 -5.61
CA LYS A 105 -8.51 6.78 -5.24
C LYS A 105 -8.19 6.82 -3.74
N ASN A 106 -9.20 6.95 -2.90
CA ASN A 106 -9.05 6.66 -1.48
C ASN A 106 -8.98 5.15 -1.29
N ALA A 107 -7.96 4.68 -0.57
CA ALA A 107 -7.77 3.27 -0.25
C ALA A 107 -8.10 3.03 1.23
N GLN A 108 -8.98 2.07 1.50
CA GLN A 108 -9.31 1.62 2.84
C GLN A 108 -8.94 0.14 2.99
N HIS A 109 -8.17 -0.19 4.03
CA HIS A 109 -7.85 -1.57 4.35
C HIS A 109 -9.10 -2.29 4.87
N ILE A 110 -9.31 -3.51 4.40
CA ILE A 110 -10.39 -4.37 4.86
C ILE A 110 -9.73 -5.42 5.74
N ASP A 111 -9.92 -5.30 7.05
CA ASP A 111 -9.61 -6.42 7.92
C ASP A 111 -10.62 -7.53 7.60
N SER A 112 -10.12 -8.70 7.22
CA SER A 112 -10.89 -9.89 6.83
C SER A 112 -11.87 -10.42 7.90
N ASN A 113 -12.06 -9.71 9.01
CA ASN A 113 -12.95 -10.03 10.13
C ASN A 113 -14.24 -9.18 10.19
N GLU A 114 -14.44 -8.19 9.32
CA GLU A 114 -15.67 -7.37 9.32
C GLU A 114 -16.59 -7.63 8.12
N VAL A 115 -16.98 -8.90 7.93
CA VAL A 115 -18.16 -9.22 7.13
C VAL A 115 -19.12 -10.01 8.03
N ALA A 116 -19.97 -9.28 8.75
CA ALA A 116 -21.14 -9.83 9.44
C ALA A 116 -22.34 -9.90 8.48
#